data_AF-A0A2T0LTC7-F1
#
_entry.id   AF-A0A2T0LTC7-F1
#
_cell.length_a   1.000
_cell.length_b   1.000
_cell.length_c   1.000
_cell.angle_alpha   90.00
_cell.angle_beta   90.00
_cell.angle_gamma   90.00
#
_symmetry.space_group_name_H-M   'P 1'
#
loop_
_entity.id
_entity.type
_entity.pdbx_description
1 polymer ?
#
loop_
_entity_poly.entity_id
_entity_poly.type
_entity_poly.pdbx_seq_one_letter_code
_entity_poly.pdbx_strand_id
1 'polypeptide(L)'
;MSNLVDCSTRSVSVTRWILLSVCVGLSAVIAWWYFTSPETFFTEVLGFGTVAEVSIWAWLLMVAVAVTYTVYTVKSVAFVDRHKGELSTLKIIGVWAAVVSGVVEEVVFRAKLMDWAMSAGFAPVTQVVISAVVFGAAHAAWIVFRGELTVVLPVVIATTLLGAMLAVVYLVAGRNILPPIIAHTVINLVIEPWLILAAVAGKFR
;
A
#
# COMPACT_ATOMS: atom_id res chain seq x y z
N MET A 1 -2.44 20.77 -18.83
CA MET A 1 -1.27 21.50 -18.30
C MET A 1 -1.26 21.26 -16.79
N SER A 2 -0.32 20.48 -16.26
CA SER A 2 -0.33 20.08 -14.84
C SER A 2 0.31 21.14 -13.94
N ASN A 3 -0.44 21.62 -12.95
CA ASN A 3 0.02 22.62 -11.97
C ASN A 3 0.94 22.02 -10.89
N LEU A 4 1.97 21.26 -11.28
CA LEU A 4 3.09 20.91 -10.38
C LEU A 4 4.03 22.12 -10.14
N VAL A 5 3.50 23.34 -10.21
CA VAL A 5 4.22 24.63 -10.23
C VAL A 5 5.12 24.79 -9.00
N ASP A 6 4.76 24.13 -7.91
CA ASP A 6 5.51 24.19 -6.67
C ASP A 6 6.77 23.31 -6.69
N CYS A 7 6.90 22.33 -7.57
CA CYS A 7 8.01 21.36 -7.55
C CYS A 7 8.97 21.53 -8.72
N SER A 8 10.27 21.34 -8.46
CA SER A 8 11.28 21.38 -9.51
C SER A 8 11.03 20.28 -10.56
N THR A 9 11.33 20.57 -11.82
CA THR A 9 11.24 19.59 -12.93
C THR A 9 12.07 18.34 -12.63
N ARG A 10 13.22 18.51 -11.95
CA ARG A 10 14.07 17.43 -11.46
C ARG A 10 13.35 16.56 -10.43
N SER A 11 12.71 17.14 -9.41
CA SER A 11 11.98 16.39 -8.38
C SER A 11 10.84 15.56 -8.99
N VAL A 12 10.09 16.15 -9.93
CA VAL A 12 9.03 15.43 -10.66
C VAL A 12 9.62 14.28 -11.49
N SER A 13 10.72 14.51 -12.21
CA SER A 13 11.39 13.48 -13.01
C SER A 13 11.91 12.31 -12.16
N VAL A 14 12.57 12.60 -11.03
CA VAL A 14 13.06 11.58 -10.09
C VAL A 14 11.90 10.77 -9.52
N THR A 15 10.81 11.42 -9.11
CA THR A 15 9.61 10.75 -8.59
C THR A 15 9.01 9.79 -9.63
N ARG A 16 8.92 10.23 -10.89
CA ARG A 16 8.45 9.37 -11.99
C ARG A 16 9.32 8.13 -12.15
N TRP A 17 10.64 8.28 -12.13
CA TRP A 17 11.55 7.14 -12.27
C TRP A 17 11.45 6.17 -11.10
N ILE A 18 11.35 6.67 -9.87
CA ILE A 18 11.13 5.81 -8.68
C ILE A 18 9.86 4.98 -8.86
N LEU A 19 8.73 5.65 -9.15
CA LEU A 19 7.46 4.98 -9.34
C LEU A 19 7.50 3.98 -10.50
N LEU A 20 8.07 4.34 -11.65
CA LEU A 20 8.20 3.44 -12.79
C LEU A 20 9.03 2.19 -12.44
N SER A 21 10.15 2.36 -11.75
CA SER A 21 10.99 1.23 -11.31
C SER A 21 10.24 0.30 -10.36
N VAL A 22 9.51 0.87 -9.38
CA VAL A 22 8.66 0.09 -8.47
C VAL A 22 7.57 -0.64 -9.25
N CYS A 23 6.85 0.06 -10.15
CA CYS A 23 5.81 -0.53 -10.97
C CYS A 23 6.30 -1.73 -11.78
N VAL A 24 7.42 -1.57 -12.49
CA VAL A 24 8.00 -2.64 -13.31
C VAL A 24 8.43 -3.82 -12.44
N GLY A 25 9.10 -3.56 -11.32
CA GLY A 25 9.54 -4.63 -10.40
C GLY A 25 8.36 -5.42 -9.83
N LEU A 26 7.34 -4.73 -9.33
CA LEU A 26 6.16 -5.37 -8.74
C LEU A 26 5.29 -6.06 -9.80
N SER A 27 5.15 -5.48 -11.00
CA SER A 27 4.51 -6.15 -12.14
C SER A 27 5.25 -7.42 -12.55
N ALA A 28 6.58 -7.44 -12.51
CA ALA A 28 7.35 -8.65 -12.79
C ALA A 28 7.09 -9.76 -11.75
N VAL A 29 6.93 -9.40 -10.47
CA VAL A 29 6.54 -10.34 -9.40
C VAL A 29 5.14 -10.91 -9.65
N ILE A 30 4.16 -10.05 -9.98
CA ILE A 30 2.79 -10.50 -10.30
C ILE A 30 2.80 -11.40 -11.53
N ALA A 31 3.50 -11.01 -12.59
CA ALA A 31 3.64 -11.80 -13.81
C ALA A 31 4.28 -13.16 -13.51
N TRP A 32 5.31 -13.20 -12.68
CA TRP A 32 5.93 -14.43 -12.23
C TRP A 32 4.91 -15.35 -11.55
N TRP A 33 4.13 -14.86 -10.58
CA TRP A 33 3.07 -15.65 -9.92
C TRP A 33 2.03 -16.17 -10.90
N TYR A 34 1.61 -15.33 -11.85
CA TYR A 34 0.68 -15.72 -12.89
C TYR A 34 1.25 -16.84 -13.77
N PHE A 35 2.48 -16.70 -14.26
CA PHE A 35 3.07 -17.70 -15.15
C PHE A 35 3.46 -19.00 -14.43
N THR A 36 3.73 -18.96 -13.13
CA THR A 36 4.02 -20.18 -12.35
C THR A 36 2.76 -20.94 -11.94
N SER A 37 1.61 -20.26 -11.88
CA SER A 37 0.36 -20.86 -11.39
C SER A 37 -0.87 -20.24 -12.07
N PRO A 38 -0.99 -20.33 -13.41
CA PRO A 38 -2.00 -19.58 -14.16
C PRO A 38 -3.44 -20.00 -13.82
N GLU A 39 -3.67 -21.28 -13.51
CA GLU A 39 -4.99 -21.82 -13.20
C GLU A 39 -5.51 -21.37 -11.84
N THR A 40 -4.62 -21.18 -10.85
CA THR A 40 -4.98 -20.82 -9.47
C THR A 40 -4.70 -19.36 -9.13
N PHE A 41 -4.05 -18.60 -10.01
CA PHE A 41 -3.67 -17.21 -9.75
C PHE A 41 -4.87 -16.34 -9.34
N PHE A 42 -5.96 -16.38 -10.11
CA PHE A 42 -7.13 -15.57 -9.78
C PHE A 42 -7.87 -16.10 -8.54
N THR A 43 -8.05 -17.42 -8.45
CA THR A 43 -8.89 -18.02 -7.41
C THR A 43 -8.21 -18.05 -6.05
N GLU A 44 -6.95 -18.47 -5.99
CA GLU A 44 -6.19 -18.66 -4.76
C GLU A 44 -5.29 -17.46 -4.44
N VAL A 45 -4.49 -16.98 -5.40
CA VAL A 45 -3.53 -15.88 -5.13
C VAL A 45 -4.24 -14.54 -4.95
N LEU A 46 -5.21 -14.23 -5.80
CA LEU A 46 -6.03 -13.02 -5.69
C LEU A 46 -7.31 -13.23 -4.87
N GLY A 47 -7.65 -14.46 -4.49
CA GLY A 47 -8.78 -14.75 -3.61
C GLY A 47 -10.16 -14.66 -4.26
N PHE A 48 -10.27 -14.62 -5.61
CA PHE A 48 -11.58 -14.60 -6.27
C PHE A 48 -12.39 -15.87 -6.03
N GLY A 49 -11.74 -16.99 -5.67
CA GLY A 49 -12.40 -18.28 -5.46
C GLY A 49 -13.34 -18.29 -4.24
N THR A 50 -13.06 -17.48 -3.22
CA THR A 50 -13.83 -17.44 -1.96
C THR A 50 -14.50 -16.08 -1.72
N VAL A 51 -14.55 -15.20 -2.73
CA VAL A 51 -15.07 -13.84 -2.58
C VAL A 51 -16.56 -13.81 -2.16
N ALA A 52 -17.34 -14.80 -2.60
CA ALA A 52 -18.75 -14.94 -2.25
C ALA A 52 -18.97 -15.28 -0.77
N GLU A 53 -17.95 -15.79 -0.09
CA GLU A 53 -18.00 -16.17 1.33
C GLU A 53 -17.56 -15.02 2.25
N VAL A 54 -17.06 -13.93 1.67
CA VAL A 54 -16.57 -12.78 2.43
C VAL A 54 -17.72 -12.08 3.14
N SER A 55 -17.61 -11.99 4.46
CA SER A 55 -18.59 -11.30 5.29
C SER A 55 -18.77 -9.83 4.90
N ILE A 56 -20.00 -9.33 4.96
CA ILE A 56 -20.31 -7.91 4.80
C ILE A 56 -19.52 -7.02 5.77
N TRP A 57 -19.20 -7.53 6.97
CA TRP A 57 -18.41 -6.80 7.97
C TRP A 57 -16.98 -6.55 7.50
N ALA A 58 -16.39 -7.47 6.72
CA ALA A 58 -15.08 -7.27 6.13
C ALA A 58 -15.09 -6.16 5.09
N TRP A 59 -16.14 -6.08 4.27
CA TRP A 59 -16.32 -5.01 3.29
C TRP A 59 -16.54 -3.64 3.95
N LEU A 60 -17.35 -3.58 5.01
CA LEU A 60 -17.55 -2.34 5.78
C LEU A 60 -16.25 -1.90 6.47
N LEU A 61 -15.49 -2.83 7.06
CA LEU A 61 -14.21 -2.53 7.67
C LEU A 61 -13.17 -2.09 6.64
N MET A 62 -13.12 -2.73 5.48
CA MET A 62 -12.29 -2.32 4.33
C MET A 62 -12.54 -0.85 3.96
N VAL A 63 -13.80 -0.45 3.80
CA VAL A 63 -14.17 0.95 3.51
C VAL A 63 -13.76 1.87 4.66
N ALA A 64 -14.03 1.48 5.91
CA ALA A 64 -13.68 2.28 7.08
C ALA A 64 -12.17 2.53 7.19
N VAL A 65 -11.34 1.51 6.95
CA VAL A 65 -9.87 1.61 6.95
C VAL A 65 -9.40 2.52 5.81
N ALA A 66 -9.91 2.31 4.59
CA ALA A 66 -9.55 3.13 3.44
C ALA A 66 -9.85 4.61 3.68
N VAL A 67 -11.09 4.92 4.09
CA VAL A 67 -11.50 6.31 4.35
C VAL A 67 -10.69 6.91 5.50
N THR A 68 -10.58 6.21 6.63
CA THR A 68 -9.91 6.75 7.83
C THR A 68 -8.44 7.05 7.55
N TYR A 69 -7.72 6.12 6.92
CA TYR A 69 -6.30 6.31 6.65
C TYR A 69 -6.03 7.36 5.57
N THR A 70 -6.85 7.40 4.52
CA THR A 70 -6.77 8.46 3.50
C THR A 70 -7.04 9.84 4.12
N VAL A 71 -8.11 9.99 4.90
CA VAL A 71 -8.45 11.26 5.56
C VAL A 71 -7.34 11.69 6.53
N TYR A 72 -6.82 10.75 7.33
CA TYR A 72 -5.70 11.02 8.23
C TYR A 72 -4.47 11.52 7.46
N THR A 73 -4.09 10.85 6.37
CA THR A 73 -2.90 11.19 5.59
C THR A 73 -3.05 12.55 4.90
N VAL A 74 -4.22 12.81 4.30
CA VAL A 74 -4.54 14.10 3.67
C VAL A 74 -4.45 15.24 4.69
N LYS A 75 -4.98 15.06 5.90
CA LYS A 75 -4.90 16.08 6.97
C LYS A 75 -3.49 16.23 7.54
N SER A 76 -2.72 15.15 7.59
CA SER A 76 -1.37 15.15 8.17
C SER A 76 -0.29 15.67 7.23
N VAL A 77 -0.51 15.60 5.90
CA VAL A 77 0.47 16.02 4.90
C VAL A 77 -0.16 17.05 3.96
N ALA A 78 0.07 18.33 4.23
CA ALA A 78 -0.53 19.44 3.49
C ALA A 78 -0.23 19.39 1.97
N PHE A 79 0.93 18.84 1.58
CA PHE A 79 1.25 18.62 0.17
C PHE A 79 0.30 17.63 -0.51
N VAL A 80 -0.07 16.54 0.16
CA VAL A 80 -1.04 15.56 -0.37
C VAL A 80 -2.41 16.22 -0.51
N ASP A 81 -2.85 17.01 0.47
CA ASP A 81 -4.14 17.70 0.40
C ASP A 81 -4.25 18.62 -0.83
N ARG A 82 -3.20 19.41 -1.10
CA ARG A 82 -3.16 20.33 -2.25
C ARG A 82 -3.19 19.62 -3.59
N HIS A 83 -2.56 18.44 -3.71
CA HIS A 83 -2.32 17.79 -5.00
C HIS A 83 -3.22 16.56 -5.26
N LYS A 84 -3.96 16.04 -4.27
CA LYS A 84 -4.72 14.77 -4.38
C LYS A 84 -5.66 14.68 -5.59
N GLY A 85 -6.22 15.81 -6.02
CA GLY A 85 -7.14 15.93 -7.15
C GLY A 85 -6.47 16.19 -8.51
N GLU A 86 -5.15 16.31 -8.59
CA GLU A 86 -4.47 16.63 -9.84
C GLU A 86 -4.44 15.45 -10.82
N LEU A 87 -4.77 15.75 -12.08
CA LEU A 87 -4.58 14.85 -13.20
C LEU A 87 -3.27 15.19 -13.91
N SER A 88 -2.30 14.29 -13.80
CA SER A 88 -0.98 14.44 -14.40
C SER A 88 -0.42 13.08 -14.84
N THR A 89 0.66 13.09 -15.63
CA THR A 89 1.40 11.86 -15.96
C THR A 89 1.87 11.13 -14.70
N LEU A 90 2.19 11.86 -13.64
CA LEU A 90 2.57 11.27 -12.36
C LEU A 90 1.39 10.52 -11.73
N LYS A 91 0.17 11.07 -11.83
CA LYS A 91 -1.05 10.40 -11.37
C LYS A 91 -1.32 9.10 -12.14
N ILE A 92 -1.09 9.08 -13.45
CA ILE A 92 -1.24 7.87 -14.27
C ILE A 92 -0.28 6.77 -13.81
N ILE A 93 0.99 7.10 -13.59
CA ILE A 93 1.97 6.15 -13.05
C ILE A 93 1.58 5.73 -11.63
N GLY A 94 1.09 6.67 -10.81
CA GLY A 94 0.59 6.41 -9.46
C GLY A 94 -0.61 5.46 -9.43
N VAL A 95 -1.50 5.49 -10.43
CA VAL A 95 -2.59 4.50 -10.55
C VAL A 95 -2.02 3.10 -10.78
N TRP A 96 -1.03 2.97 -11.65
CA TRP A 96 -0.36 1.69 -11.87
C TRP A 96 0.34 1.22 -10.58
N ALA A 97 1.09 2.11 -9.93
CA ALA A 97 1.78 1.83 -8.67
C ALA A 97 0.80 1.33 -7.60
N ALA A 98 -0.29 2.06 -7.37
CA ALA A 98 -1.29 1.74 -6.36
C ALA A 98 -1.87 0.32 -6.52
N VAL A 99 -2.11 -0.12 -7.77
CA VAL A 99 -2.63 -1.45 -8.05
C VAL A 99 -1.58 -2.52 -7.78
N VAL A 100 -0.36 -2.35 -8.30
CA VAL A 100 0.66 -3.41 -8.20
C VAL A 100 1.26 -3.49 -6.80
N SER A 101 1.42 -2.37 -6.09
CA SER A 101 1.81 -2.35 -4.67
C SER A 101 0.69 -2.91 -3.81
N GLY A 102 -0.56 -2.49 -4.01
CA GLY A 102 -1.72 -3.04 -3.31
C GLY A 102 -1.83 -4.55 -3.44
N VAL A 103 -1.59 -5.12 -4.62
CA VAL A 103 -1.59 -6.59 -4.81
C VAL A 103 -0.38 -7.23 -4.13
N VAL A 104 0.85 -6.82 -4.46
CA VAL A 104 2.05 -7.52 -3.99
C VAL A 104 2.19 -7.43 -2.48
N GLU A 105 1.99 -6.24 -1.90
CA GLU A 105 2.16 -6.04 -0.47
C GLU A 105 1.15 -6.85 0.33
N GLU A 106 -0.12 -6.87 -0.07
CA GLU A 106 -1.11 -7.69 0.65
C GLU A 106 -0.84 -9.19 0.49
N VAL A 107 -0.43 -9.66 -0.70
CA VAL A 107 -0.04 -11.08 -0.89
C VAL A 107 1.14 -11.46 -0.01
N VAL A 108 2.14 -10.58 0.12
CA VAL A 108 3.32 -10.84 0.95
C VAL A 108 3.00 -10.76 2.44
N PHE A 109 2.39 -9.67 2.90
CA PHE A 109 2.25 -9.39 4.33
C PHE A 109 1.01 -10.00 4.97
N ARG A 110 -0.07 -10.25 4.20
CA ARG A 110 -1.33 -10.78 4.74
C ARG A 110 -1.42 -12.25 4.45
N ALA A 111 -1.47 -12.65 3.18
CA ALA A 111 -1.52 -14.08 2.85
C ALA A 111 -0.25 -14.80 3.30
N LYS A 112 0.91 -14.52 2.69
CA LYS A 112 2.12 -15.33 2.97
C LYS A 112 2.60 -15.21 4.41
N LEU A 113 2.80 -13.99 4.93
CA LEU A 113 3.37 -13.80 6.26
C LEU A 113 2.41 -14.20 7.39
N MET A 114 1.12 -13.85 7.33
CA MET A 114 0.19 -14.24 8.40
C MET A 114 -0.22 -15.71 8.32
N ASP A 115 -0.28 -16.32 7.13
CA ASP A 115 -0.52 -17.76 7.03
C ASP A 115 0.69 -18.57 7.49
N TRP A 116 1.91 -18.08 7.22
CA TRP A 116 3.12 -18.62 7.85
C TRP A 116 3.06 -18.50 9.37
N ALA A 117 2.69 -17.34 9.90
CA ALA A 117 2.59 -17.16 11.34
C ALA A 117 1.50 -18.05 11.96
N MET A 118 0.38 -18.25 11.24
CA MET A 118 -0.65 -19.20 11.63
C MET A 118 -0.14 -20.64 11.65
N SER A 119 0.58 -21.08 10.62
CA SER A 119 1.12 -22.45 10.55
C SER A 119 2.21 -22.70 11.59
N ALA A 120 2.90 -21.64 12.04
CA ALA A 120 3.80 -21.66 13.19
C ALA A 120 3.08 -21.68 14.56
N GLY A 121 1.75 -21.66 14.59
CA GLY A 121 0.94 -21.74 15.81
C GLY A 121 0.75 -20.42 16.53
N PHE A 122 1.09 -19.28 15.92
CA PHE A 122 0.87 -17.98 16.55
C PHE A 122 -0.61 -17.63 16.63
N ALA A 123 -1.04 -17.06 17.76
CA ALA A 123 -2.39 -16.56 17.94
C ALA A 123 -2.70 -15.40 16.97
N PRO A 124 -3.97 -15.17 16.58
CA PRO A 124 -4.33 -14.14 15.60
C PRO A 124 -3.79 -12.73 15.92
N VAL A 125 -3.82 -12.32 17.19
CA VAL A 125 -3.27 -11.02 17.63
C VAL A 125 -1.77 -10.92 17.35
N THR A 126 -1.03 -11.99 17.61
CA THR A 126 0.43 -12.04 17.33
C THR A 126 0.71 -11.97 15.84
N GLN A 127 -0.10 -12.63 15.00
CA GLN A 127 0.02 -12.53 13.53
C GLN A 127 -0.17 -11.08 13.06
N VAL A 128 -1.16 -10.37 13.59
CA VAL A 128 -1.40 -8.94 13.30
C VAL A 128 -0.20 -8.10 13.69
N VAL A 129 0.35 -8.30 14.89
CA VAL A 129 1.53 -7.55 15.37
C VAL A 129 2.75 -7.82 14.48
N ILE A 130 3.03 -9.08 14.15
CA ILE A 130 4.16 -9.45 13.28
C ILE A 130 3.99 -8.79 11.92
N SER A 131 2.83 -8.95 11.28
CA SER A 131 2.56 -8.37 9.96
C SER A 131 2.69 -6.85 9.97
N ALA A 132 2.11 -6.18 10.98
CA ALA A 132 2.16 -4.73 11.13
C ALA A 132 3.58 -4.17 11.31
N VAL A 133 4.39 -4.82 12.16
CA VAL A 133 5.76 -4.40 12.43
C VAL A 133 6.64 -4.60 11.19
N VAL A 134 6.54 -5.76 10.54
CA VAL A 134 7.32 -6.04 9.33
C VAL A 134 6.92 -5.09 8.18
N PHE A 135 5.62 -4.82 8.03
CA PHE A 135 5.10 -3.87 7.05
C PHE A 135 5.68 -2.46 7.27
N GLY A 136 5.62 -1.94 8.50
CA GLY A 136 6.17 -0.62 8.81
C GLY A 136 7.69 -0.55 8.68
N ALA A 137 8.41 -1.62 9.06
CA ALA A 137 9.86 -1.71 8.89
C ALA A 137 10.28 -1.70 7.41
N ALA A 138 9.54 -2.37 6.53
CA ALA A 138 9.79 -2.33 5.08
C ALA A 138 9.71 -0.90 4.53
N HIS A 139 8.78 -0.09 5.05
CA HIS A 139 8.63 1.31 4.68
C HIS A 139 9.71 2.21 5.33
N ALA A 140 10.28 1.82 6.46
CA ALA A 140 11.41 2.51 7.09
C ALA A 140 12.67 2.48 6.21
N ALA A 141 12.94 1.33 5.58
CA ALA A 141 14.17 1.07 4.83
C ALA A 141 14.41 2.14 3.76
N TRP A 142 13.37 2.48 3.00
CA TRP A 142 13.43 3.50 1.95
C TRP A 142 13.77 4.91 2.48
N ILE A 143 13.24 5.29 3.64
CA ILE A 143 13.43 6.63 4.21
C ILE A 143 14.82 6.77 4.83
N VAL A 144 15.33 5.71 5.46
CA VAL A 144 16.69 5.69 6.03
C VAL A 144 17.75 5.88 4.93
N PHE A 145 17.57 5.27 3.74
CA PHE A 145 18.47 5.48 2.60
C PHE A 145 18.48 6.93 2.06
N ARG A 146 17.51 7.77 2.44
CA ARG A 146 17.40 9.18 2.02
C ARG A 146 17.96 10.17 3.05
N GLY A 147 18.25 9.73 4.27
CA GLY A 147 18.87 10.58 5.32
C GLY A 147 17.92 11.53 6.07
N GLU A 148 16.62 11.52 5.78
CA GLU A 148 15.63 12.41 6.42
C GLU A 148 15.00 11.75 7.66
N LEU A 149 15.82 11.56 8.71
CA LEU A 149 15.42 10.86 9.94
C LEU A 149 14.22 11.48 10.67
N THR A 150 13.96 12.78 10.46
CA THR A 150 12.83 13.50 11.08
C THR A 150 11.46 13.02 10.58
N VAL A 151 11.40 12.39 9.41
CA VAL A 151 10.15 11.90 8.80
C VAL A 151 10.04 10.37 8.90
N VAL A 152 11.14 9.67 9.17
CA VAL A 152 11.16 8.20 9.32
C VAL A 152 10.15 7.74 10.37
N LEU A 153 10.24 8.28 11.60
CA LEU A 153 9.44 7.78 12.70
C LEU A 153 7.92 7.97 12.49
N PRO A 154 7.43 9.17 12.09
CA PRO A 154 6.00 9.35 11.77
C PRO A 154 5.50 8.42 10.66
N VAL A 155 6.31 8.19 9.61
CA VAL A 155 5.90 7.31 8.52
C VAL A 155 5.86 5.86 8.98
N VAL A 156 6.87 5.37 9.70
CA VAL A 156 6.89 4.00 10.23
C VAL A 156 5.72 3.75 11.16
N ILE A 157 5.40 4.69 12.05
CA ILE A 157 4.23 4.57 12.92
C ILE A 157 2.95 4.50 12.09
N ALA A 158 2.76 5.42 11.14
CA ALA A 158 1.57 5.45 10.30
C ALA A 158 1.41 4.16 9.47
N THR A 159 2.48 3.68 8.84
CA THR A 159 2.45 2.46 8.03
C THR A 159 2.34 1.21 8.88
N THR A 160 2.93 1.13 10.08
CA THR A 160 2.67 0.03 11.03
C THR A 160 1.19 -0.01 11.44
N LEU A 161 0.57 1.14 11.72
CA LEU A 161 -0.85 1.20 12.06
C LEU A 161 -1.75 0.79 10.88
N LEU A 162 -1.44 1.24 9.66
CA LEU A 162 -2.10 0.74 8.44
C LEU A 162 -1.89 -0.77 8.29
N GLY A 163 -0.66 -1.21 8.54
CA GLY A 163 -0.22 -2.59 8.66
C GLY A 163 -1.22 -3.44 9.45
N ALA A 164 -1.43 -3.03 10.69
CA ALA A 164 -2.35 -3.67 11.63
C ALA A 164 -3.81 -3.61 11.16
N MET A 165 -4.29 -2.46 10.68
CA MET A 165 -5.67 -2.31 10.22
C MET A 165 -6.00 -3.25 9.05
N LEU A 166 -5.13 -3.35 8.04
CA LEU A 166 -5.31 -4.26 6.91
C LEU A 166 -5.18 -5.73 7.33
N ALA A 167 -4.32 -6.06 8.30
CA ALA A 167 -4.24 -7.40 8.87
C ALA A 167 -5.55 -7.80 9.59
N VAL A 168 -6.21 -6.86 10.28
CA VAL A 168 -7.53 -7.10 10.86
C VAL A 168 -8.59 -7.30 9.77
N VAL A 169 -8.58 -6.46 8.72
CA VAL A 169 -9.47 -6.66 7.54
C VAL A 169 -9.32 -8.07 6.98
N TYR A 170 -8.08 -8.53 6.80
CA TYR A 170 -7.79 -9.87 6.29
C TYR A 170 -8.37 -10.99 7.16
N LEU A 171 -8.25 -10.89 8.49
CA LEU A 171 -8.82 -11.88 9.42
C LEU A 171 -10.35 -11.86 9.42
N VAL A 172 -10.96 -10.67 9.42
CA VAL A 172 -12.43 -10.51 9.36
C VAL A 172 -12.99 -11.00 8.02
N ALA A 173 -12.20 -10.91 6.94
CA ALA A 173 -12.53 -11.43 5.63
C ALA A 173 -12.39 -12.95 5.52
N GLY A 174 -12.14 -13.66 6.63
CA GLY A 174 -11.94 -15.11 6.60
C GLY A 174 -10.68 -15.50 5.82
N ARG A 175 -9.63 -14.67 5.87
CA ARG A 175 -8.40 -14.82 5.09
C ARG A 175 -8.58 -14.69 3.56
N ASN A 176 -9.68 -14.08 3.12
CA ASN A 176 -9.78 -13.60 1.75
C ASN A 176 -8.99 -12.29 1.59
N ILE A 177 -8.15 -12.22 0.56
CA ILE A 177 -7.20 -11.11 0.36
C ILE A 177 -7.75 -9.95 -0.49
N LEU A 178 -8.91 -10.11 -1.15
CA LEU A 178 -9.50 -9.04 -1.97
C LEU A 178 -9.83 -7.78 -1.17
N PRO A 179 -10.53 -7.85 -0.02
CA PRO A 179 -10.83 -6.65 0.76
C PRO A 179 -9.58 -5.83 1.14
N PRO A 180 -8.49 -6.40 1.72
CA PRO A 180 -7.31 -5.62 2.01
C PRO A 180 -6.60 -5.09 0.75
N ILE A 181 -6.55 -5.85 -0.37
CA ILE A 181 -6.01 -5.35 -1.65
C ILE A 181 -6.77 -4.11 -2.11
N ILE A 182 -8.10 -4.14 -2.05
CA ILE A 182 -8.94 -3.02 -2.48
C ILE A 182 -8.73 -1.82 -1.56
N ALA A 183 -8.76 -2.00 -0.24
CA ALA A 183 -8.49 -0.90 0.69
C ALA A 183 -7.12 -0.25 0.42
N HIS A 184 -6.07 -1.05 0.31
CA HIS A 184 -4.72 -0.56 0.10
C HIS A 184 -4.59 0.16 -1.25
N THR A 185 -5.12 -0.42 -2.33
CA THR A 185 -5.13 0.21 -3.65
C THR A 185 -5.85 1.55 -3.61
N VAL A 186 -7.03 1.63 -3.00
CA VAL A 186 -7.81 2.87 -2.88
C VAL A 186 -7.06 3.95 -2.09
N ILE A 187 -6.41 3.56 -0.99
CA ILE A 187 -5.55 4.46 -0.22
C ILE A 187 -4.45 5.03 -1.13
N ASN A 188 -3.69 4.14 -1.80
CA ASN A 188 -2.53 4.52 -2.59
C ASN A 188 -2.90 5.37 -3.81
N LEU A 189 -4.06 5.10 -4.42
CA LEU A 189 -4.60 5.93 -5.50
C LEU A 189 -4.70 7.40 -5.09
N VAL A 190 -5.03 7.68 -3.84
CA VAL A 190 -5.17 9.06 -3.35
C VAL A 190 -3.83 9.62 -2.89
N ILE A 191 -3.02 8.84 -2.16
CA ILE A 191 -1.89 9.39 -1.38
C ILE A 191 -0.52 9.17 -2.04
N GLU A 192 -0.28 8.02 -2.65
CA GLU A 192 1.07 7.51 -2.96
C GLU A 192 1.87 8.40 -3.91
N PRO A 193 1.35 8.82 -5.09
CA PRO A 193 2.15 9.64 -6.01
C PRO A 193 2.57 10.98 -5.39
N TRP A 194 1.75 11.53 -4.50
CA TRP A 194 2.01 12.83 -3.86
C TRP A 194 2.89 12.70 -2.63
N LEU A 195 2.79 11.60 -1.89
CA LEU A 195 3.70 11.29 -0.78
C LEU A 195 5.13 11.09 -1.29
N ILE A 196 5.32 10.35 -2.38
CA ILE A 196 6.65 10.15 -2.95
C ILE A 196 7.17 11.48 -3.51
N LEU A 197 6.33 12.29 -4.18
CA LEU A 197 6.75 13.60 -4.64
C LEU A 197 7.10 14.54 -3.47
N ALA A 198 6.33 14.53 -2.39
CA ALA A 198 6.62 15.30 -1.18
C ALA A 198 7.96 14.88 -0.57
N ALA A 199 8.24 13.58 -0.52
CA ALA A 199 9.52 13.03 -0.07
C ALA A 199 10.68 13.38 -0.99
N VAL A 200 10.44 13.48 -2.30
CA VAL A 200 11.47 13.87 -3.27
C VAL A 200 11.72 15.37 -3.30
N ALA A 201 10.70 16.17 -2.99
CA ALA A 201 10.79 17.62 -2.96
C ALA A 201 11.13 18.19 -1.58
N GLY A 202 11.14 17.38 -0.51
CA GLY A 202 11.32 17.85 0.87
C GLY A 202 10.12 18.67 1.39
N LYS A 203 8.91 18.37 0.92
CA LYS A 203 7.69 19.18 1.13
C LYS A 203 6.64 18.52 2.01
N PHE A 204 7.06 17.90 3.11
CA PHE A 204 6.11 17.35 4.10
C PHE A 204 5.38 18.41 4.93
N ARG A 205 5.84 19.67 4.89
CA ARG A 205 5.25 20.84 5.56
C ARG A 205 4.60 21.78 4.55
#